data_AF-A0A6I4ZN20-F1
#
_entry.id   AF-A0A6I4ZN20-F1
#
_cell.length_a   1.000
_cell.length_b   1.000
_cell.length_c   1.000
_cell.angle_alpha   90.00
_cell.angle_beta   90.00
_cell.angle_gamma   90.00
#
_symmetry.space_group_name_H-M   'P 1'
#
loop_
_entity.id
_entity.type
_entity.pdbx_description
1 polymer ?
#
loop_
_entity_poly.entity_id
_entity_poly.type
_entity_poly.pdbx_seq_one_letter_code
_entity_poly.pdbx_strand_id
1 'polypeptide(L)'
;QEKVACIAETAGAHDCAIRVGVNCGSVDPAMDEKFEGADEPGLEGVTAMVESALEHAQMLDDIGFTRYVVSMKDSDPRKVIAGNKRFAEARPEIPLHLGVTEAGMPPEGVIKTRIAFEQLLSQGVGDTIRVSLTLPFAEKWREVEAGKSILDDIEAGRFRSVPEFLDGGLNIISCPSCSRVENEAFIELAQDVKEMTTYAKEHDITIAVMGCRVNGPGETDDADLGLWCAPTFVNLKRGEEELGAYPYDEVLGRLKVELDTLIAEKAGA
;
A
#
# COMPACT_ATOMS: atom_id res chain seq x y z
N GLN A 1 11.79 -5.49 31.00
CA GLN A 1 11.35 -4.22 31.61
C GLN A 1 12.52 -3.36 32.11
N GLU A 2 13.40 -3.81 33.02
CA GLU A 2 14.49 -2.95 33.57
C GLU A 2 15.40 -2.27 32.52
N LYS A 3 15.76 -2.98 31.44
CA LYS A 3 16.58 -2.40 30.36
C LYS A 3 15.87 -1.29 29.59
N VAL A 4 14.57 -1.46 29.32
CA VAL A 4 13.75 -0.46 28.60
C VAL A 4 13.62 0.80 29.44
N ALA A 5 13.36 0.64 30.74
CA ALA A 5 13.30 1.75 31.69
C ALA A 5 14.61 2.55 31.73
N CYS A 6 15.76 1.87 31.87
CA CYS A 6 17.06 2.52 31.87
C CYS A 6 17.32 3.33 30.58
N ILE A 7 16.95 2.79 29.42
CA ILE A 7 17.09 3.50 28.13
C ILE A 7 16.15 4.71 28.06
N ALA A 8 14.89 4.56 28.46
CA ALA A 8 13.89 5.63 28.46
C ALA A 8 14.26 6.77 29.41
N GLU A 9 14.70 6.45 30.63
CA GLU A 9 15.18 7.42 31.61
C GLU A 9 16.40 8.19 31.08
N THR A 10 17.36 7.48 30.48
CA THR A 10 18.55 8.10 29.87
C THR A 10 18.16 9.01 28.72
N ALA A 11 17.28 8.57 27.83
CA ALA A 11 16.81 9.38 26.71
C ALA A 11 16.06 10.63 27.20
N GLY A 12 15.24 10.49 28.24
CA GLY A 12 14.55 11.60 28.90
C GLY A 12 15.54 12.63 29.47
N ALA A 13 16.55 12.17 30.23
CA ALA A 13 17.58 13.02 30.82
C ALA A 13 18.42 13.78 29.77
N HIS A 14 18.52 13.26 28.55
CA HIS A 14 19.33 13.84 27.46
C HIS A 14 18.52 14.51 26.35
N ASP A 15 17.21 14.73 26.55
CA ASP A 15 16.36 15.37 25.53
C ASP A 15 16.28 14.59 24.19
N CYS A 16 16.50 13.27 24.22
CA CYS A 16 16.41 12.40 23.05
C CYS A 16 15.04 11.72 22.87
N ALA A 17 14.58 11.61 21.63
CA ALA A 17 13.47 10.73 21.26
C ALA A 17 13.94 9.28 21.06
N ILE A 18 13.04 8.31 21.21
CA ILE A 18 13.30 6.88 20.97
C ILE A 18 12.49 6.41 19.76
N ARG A 19 13.07 5.52 18.94
CA ARG A 19 12.31 4.76 17.95
C ARG A 19 12.19 3.31 18.39
N VAL A 20 10.99 2.84 18.66
CA VAL A 20 10.68 1.43 18.88
C VAL A 20 10.60 0.77 17.50
N GLY A 21 11.59 -0.05 17.17
CA GLY A 21 11.69 -0.71 15.87
C GLY A 21 11.44 -2.20 15.98
N VAL A 22 10.33 -2.66 15.40
CA VAL A 22 10.01 -4.09 15.25
C VAL A 22 10.18 -4.49 13.78
N ASN A 23 10.84 -5.62 13.55
CA ASN A 23 11.01 -6.19 12.22
C ASN A 23 10.37 -7.58 12.22
N CYS A 24 9.49 -7.85 11.27
CA CYS A 24 8.73 -9.12 11.20
C CYS A 24 9.67 -10.33 11.19
N GLY A 25 10.81 -10.25 10.49
CA GLY A 25 11.79 -11.35 10.44
C GLY A 25 12.62 -11.56 11.70
N SER A 26 12.46 -10.74 12.74
CA SER A 26 13.20 -10.84 14.00
C SER A 26 12.34 -10.58 15.23
N VAL A 27 11.05 -10.89 15.16
CA VAL A 27 10.15 -10.90 16.32
C VAL A 27 10.62 -11.98 17.30
N ASP A 28 10.33 -11.81 18.59
CA ASP A 28 10.65 -12.82 19.60
C ASP A 28 9.98 -14.15 19.22
N PRO A 29 10.71 -15.27 19.11
CA PRO A 29 10.12 -16.57 18.78
C PRO A 29 8.94 -16.96 19.67
N ALA A 30 8.94 -16.55 20.95
CA ALA A 30 7.82 -16.80 21.85
C ALA A 30 6.56 -16.01 21.47
N MET A 31 6.72 -14.82 20.87
CA MET A 31 5.60 -14.06 20.30
C MET A 31 5.11 -14.68 19.01
N ASP A 32 6.01 -15.13 18.13
CA ASP A 32 5.62 -15.81 16.90
C ASP A 32 4.84 -17.10 17.19
N GLU A 33 5.33 -17.93 18.13
CA GLU A 33 4.63 -19.16 18.56
C GLU A 33 3.26 -18.86 19.17
N LYS A 34 3.13 -17.76 19.93
CA LYS A 34 1.86 -17.36 20.57
C LYS A 34 0.77 -17.02 19.55
N PHE A 35 1.16 -16.51 18.38
CA PHE A 35 0.25 -16.05 17.33
C PHE A 35 0.34 -16.90 16.06
N GLU A 36 0.84 -18.14 16.16
CA GLU A 36 0.91 -19.05 15.04
C GLU A 36 -0.50 -19.30 14.45
N GLY A 37 -0.65 -19.08 13.14
CA GLY A 37 -1.93 -19.23 12.44
C GLY A 37 -2.93 -18.10 12.68
N ALA A 38 -2.54 -17.00 13.32
CA ALA A 38 -3.41 -15.83 13.52
C ALA A 38 -3.56 -14.97 12.25
N ASP A 39 -2.63 -15.07 11.31
CA ASP A 39 -2.60 -14.30 10.07
C ASP A 39 -3.09 -15.11 8.86
N GLU A 40 -3.64 -14.40 7.87
CA GLU A 40 -4.00 -14.97 6.57
C GLU A 40 -2.75 -15.45 5.80
N PRO A 41 -2.90 -16.43 4.87
CA PRO A 41 -1.79 -16.88 4.04
C PRO A 41 -1.06 -15.72 3.34
N GLY A 42 0.26 -15.65 3.50
CA GLY A 42 1.12 -14.58 2.97
C GLY A 42 1.34 -13.40 3.92
N LEU A 43 0.63 -13.33 5.05
CA LEU A 43 0.80 -12.30 6.09
C LEU A 43 1.35 -12.86 7.40
N GLU A 44 1.98 -14.04 7.37
CA GLU A 44 2.45 -14.73 8.57
C GLU A 44 3.42 -13.85 9.38
N GLY A 45 3.16 -13.72 10.69
CA GLY A 45 4.01 -12.97 11.62
C GLY A 45 3.64 -11.49 11.74
N VAL A 46 2.67 -10.99 10.96
CA VAL A 46 2.20 -9.61 11.08
C VAL A 46 1.54 -9.38 12.44
N THR A 47 0.71 -10.31 12.92
CA THR A 47 0.07 -10.18 14.24
C THR A 47 1.11 -10.13 15.35
N ALA A 48 2.09 -11.03 15.33
CA ALA A 48 3.18 -11.04 16.32
C ALA A 48 4.01 -9.76 16.29
N MET A 49 4.28 -9.21 15.10
CA MET A 49 4.98 -7.93 14.93
C MET A 49 4.19 -6.76 15.53
N VAL A 50 2.88 -6.67 15.27
CA VAL A 50 2.02 -5.60 15.80
C VAL A 50 1.90 -5.70 17.32
N GLU A 51 1.64 -6.89 17.84
CA GLU A 51 1.54 -7.15 19.29
C GLU A 51 2.84 -6.84 20.02
N SER A 52 3.98 -7.18 19.42
CA SER A 52 5.29 -6.79 19.96
C SER A 52 5.45 -5.27 20.01
N ALA A 53 5.06 -4.55 18.96
CA ALA A 53 5.11 -3.09 18.94
C ALA A 53 4.19 -2.46 20.01
N LEU A 54 2.98 -2.98 20.17
CA LEU A 54 2.01 -2.55 21.18
C LEU A 54 2.53 -2.78 22.61
N GLU A 55 3.13 -3.94 22.87
CA GLU A 55 3.71 -4.24 24.18
C GLU A 55 4.84 -3.27 24.52
N HIS A 56 5.74 -2.99 23.57
CA HIS A 56 6.83 -2.03 23.78
C HIS A 56 6.35 -0.59 23.96
N ALA A 57 5.31 -0.18 23.22
CA ALA A 57 4.67 1.11 23.40
C ALA A 57 4.06 1.21 24.82
N GLN A 58 3.32 0.19 25.25
CA GLN A 58 2.74 0.14 26.59
C GLN A 58 3.81 0.21 27.69
N MET A 59 4.95 -0.47 27.51
CA MET A 59 6.06 -0.36 28.47
C MET A 59 6.58 1.08 28.60
N LEU A 60 6.64 1.84 27.51
CA LEU A 60 7.07 3.25 27.57
C LEU A 60 6.00 4.14 28.20
N ASP A 61 4.72 3.87 27.93
CA ASP A 61 3.59 4.58 28.51
C ASP A 61 3.52 4.38 30.04
N ASP A 62 3.73 3.15 30.52
CA ASP A 62 3.75 2.81 31.95
C ASP A 62 4.86 3.56 32.72
N ILE A 63 5.95 3.89 32.04
CA ILE A 63 7.09 4.65 32.58
C ILE A 63 6.89 6.16 32.39
N GLY A 64 5.85 6.58 31.65
CA GLY A 64 5.54 7.98 31.36
C GLY A 64 6.46 8.61 30.30
N PHE A 65 7.13 7.81 29.47
CA PHE A 65 7.98 8.31 28.39
C PHE A 65 7.17 8.46 27.09
N THR A 66 6.87 9.69 26.70
CA THR A 66 5.96 9.97 25.57
C THR A 66 6.65 10.36 24.26
N ARG A 67 7.98 10.56 24.27
CA ARG A 67 8.73 11.03 23.09
C ARG A 67 9.28 9.89 22.27
N TYR A 68 8.40 9.07 21.73
CA TYR A 68 8.80 7.96 20.89
C TYR A 68 7.99 7.88 19.61
N VAL A 69 8.58 7.19 18.64
CA VAL A 69 7.94 6.82 17.38
C VAL A 69 8.06 5.30 17.22
N VAL A 70 7.14 4.69 16.48
CA VAL A 70 7.15 3.25 16.23
C VAL A 70 7.47 2.99 14.76
N SER A 71 8.18 1.91 14.47
CA SER A 71 8.33 1.41 13.10
C SER A 71 8.15 -0.09 13.08
N MET A 72 7.30 -0.56 12.17
CA MET A 72 7.16 -1.97 11.84
C MET A 72 7.59 -2.15 10.39
N LYS A 73 8.62 -2.96 10.18
CA LYS A 73 9.21 -3.17 8.86
C LYS A 73 9.25 -4.65 8.54
N ASP A 74 9.15 -4.94 7.25
CA ASP A 74 9.44 -6.24 6.69
C ASP A 74 9.99 -6.05 5.27
N SER A 75 10.51 -7.14 4.71
CA SER A 75 10.86 -7.16 3.30
C SER A 75 9.64 -7.31 2.38
N ASP A 76 8.53 -7.93 2.80
CA ASP A 76 7.30 -8.00 2.00
C ASP A 76 6.47 -6.71 2.17
N PRO A 77 6.19 -5.96 1.08
CA PRO A 77 5.38 -4.74 1.19
C PRO A 77 3.97 -5.01 1.75
N ARG A 78 3.38 -6.19 1.51
CA ARG A 78 2.04 -6.53 2.03
C ARG A 78 2.03 -6.59 3.55
N LYS A 79 3.08 -7.17 4.15
CA LYS A 79 3.26 -7.24 5.61
C LYS A 79 3.52 -5.86 6.21
N VAL A 80 4.29 -5.02 5.50
CA VAL A 80 4.50 -3.61 5.90
C VAL A 80 3.17 -2.85 5.91
N ILE A 81 2.35 -2.99 4.86
CA ILE A 81 1.04 -2.34 4.78
C ILE A 81 0.14 -2.83 5.93
N ALA A 82 -0.07 -4.14 6.05
CA ALA A 82 -0.96 -4.73 7.05
C ALA A 82 -0.54 -4.37 8.49
N GLY A 83 0.75 -4.49 8.82
CA GLY A 83 1.25 -4.19 10.16
C GLY A 83 1.10 -2.71 10.53
N ASN A 84 1.44 -1.80 9.62
CA ASN A 84 1.33 -0.37 9.91
C ASN A 84 -0.12 0.10 10.00
N LYS A 85 -1.04 -0.43 9.17
CA LYS A 85 -2.48 -0.15 9.30
C LYS A 85 -3.04 -0.62 10.65
N ARG A 86 -2.84 -1.89 11.00
CA ARG A 86 -3.34 -2.48 12.27
C ARG A 86 -2.83 -1.72 13.50
N PHE A 87 -1.57 -1.29 13.51
CA PHE A 87 -1.04 -0.49 14.61
C PHE A 87 -1.60 0.93 14.64
N ALA A 88 -1.70 1.60 13.48
CA ALA A 88 -2.25 2.96 13.41
C ALA A 88 -3.70 3.01 13.88
N GLU A 89 -4.49 1.96 13.60
CA GLU A 89 -5.85 1.82 14.12
C GLU A 89 -5.86 1.65 15.65
N ALA A 90 -4.93 0.87 16.20
CA ALA A 90 -4.85 0.60 17.63
C ALA A 90 -4.29 1.78 18.45
N ARG A 91 -3.33 2.53 17.90
CA ARG A 91 -2.59 3.63 18.56
C ARG A 91 -2.37 4.82 17.62
N PRO A 92 -3.45 5.50 17.16
CA PRO A 92 -3.37 6.57 16.16
C PRO A 92 -2.58 7.80 16.62
N GLU A 93 -2.37 7.96 17.94
CA GLU A 93 -1.63 9.07 18.51
C GLU A 93 -0.10 8.90 18.48
N ILE A 94 0.40 7.70 18.16
CA ILE A 94 1.84 7.42 18.10
C ILE A 94 2.34 7.61 16.66
N PRO A 95 3.35 8.47 16.43
CA PRO A 95 3.91 8.66 15.10
C PRO A 95 4.58 7.39 14.56
N LEU A 96 4.37 7.12 13.27
CA LEU A 96 4.90 5.97 12.55
C LEU A 96 6.06 6.33 11.63
N HIS A 97 7.17 5.60 11.77
CA HIS A 97 8.30 5.65 10.86
C HIS A 97 8.25 4.49 9.85
N LEU A 98 7.82 4.80 8.64
CA LEU A 98 7.66 3.82 7.57
C LEU A 98 8.99 3.42 6.93
N GLY A 99 9.07 2.17 6.50
CA GLY A 99 10.12 1.72 5.60
C GLY A 99 9.98 0.24 5.26
N VAL A 100 10.30 -0.10 4.02
CA VAL A 100 10.48 -1.49 3.60
C VAL A 100 11.96 -1.85 3.83
N THR A 101 12.23 -2.94 4.54
CA THR A 101 13.60 -3.44 4.71
C THR A 101 14.00 -4.28 3.51
N GLU A 102 15.30 -4.35 3.23
CA GLU A 102 15.82 -5.22 2.16
C GLU A 102 15.08 -5.01 0.83
N ALA A 103 14.83 -3.75 0.46
CA ALA A 103 14.05 -3.44 -0.73
C ALA A 103 14.78 -3.88 -2.01
N GLY A 104 16.12 -3.93 -1.96
CA GLY A 104 16.97 -4.34 -3.08
C GLY A 104 17.69 -3.17 -3.74
N MET A 105 18.23 -3.40 -4.93
CA MET A 105 18.90 -2.37 -5.73
C MET A 105 17.87 -1.58 -6.55
N PRO A 106 18.16 -0.34 -6.97
CA PRO A 106 17.33 0.36 -7.94
C PRO A 106 17.38 -0.30 -9.34
N PRO A 107 16.29 -0.22 -10.13
CA PRO A 107 15.01 0.43 -9.81
C PRO A 107 14.06 -0.40 -8.92
N GLU A 108 14.29 -1.71 -8.78
CA GLU A 108 13.35 -2.65 -8.16
C GLU A 108 13.07 -2.30 -6.69
N GLY A 109 14.10 -1.92 -5.92
CA GLY A 109 13.92 -1.52 -4.51
C GLY A 109 13.14 -0.22 -4.34
N VAL A 110 13.18 0.68 -5.33
CA VAL A 110 12.36 1.89 -5.33
C VAL A 110 10.90 1.52 -5.59
N ILE A 111 10.65 0.66 -6.58
CA ILE A 111 9.31 0.16 -6.92
C ILE A 111 8.69 -0.57 -5.72
N LYS A 112 9.45 -1.46 -5.10
CA LYS A 112 9.00 -2.22 -3.93
C LYS A 112 8.65 -1.33 -2.73
N THR A 113 9.46 -0.29 -2.48
CA THR A 113 9.16 0.69 -1.42
C THR A 113 7.89 1.49 -1.74
N ARG A 114 7.74 1.88 -3.01
CA ARG A 114 6.59 2.64 -3.50
C ARG A 114 5.27 1.89 -3.29
N ILE A 115 5.22 0.58 -3.55
CA ILE A 115 4.02 -0.25 -3.31
C ILE A 115 3.52 -0.09 -1.87
N ALA A 116 4.41 -0.14 -0.86
CA ALA A 116 3.97 0.02 0.52
C ALA A 116 3.57 1.48 0.86
N PHE A 117 4.34 2.46 0.36
CA PHE A 117 4.15 3.85 0.73
C PHE A 117 2.92 4.47 0.07
N GLU A 118 2.62 4.11 -1.18
CA GLU A 118 1.42 4.58 -1.86
C GLU A 118 0.15 4.20 -1.11
N GLN A 119 0.10 2.99 -0.54
CA GLN A 119 -1.05 2.47 0.22
C GLN A 119 -1.19 3.07 1.61
N LEU A 120 -0.07 3.35 2.27
CA LEU A 120 -0.07 3.85 3.65
C LEU A 120 -0.25 5.38 3.71
N LEU A 121 0.51 6.10 2.87
CA LEU A 121 0.51 7.57 2.91
C LEU A 121 -0.77 8.16 2.30
N SER A 122 -1.37 7.52 1.29
CA SER A 122 -2.73 7.89 0.81
C SER A 122 -3.78 7.74 1.91
N GLN A 123 -3.50 6.89 2.90
CA GLN A 123 -4.36 6.66 4.06
C GLN A 123 -3.99 7.49 5.29
N GLY A 124 -3.11 8.48 5.14
CA GLY A 124 -2.65 9.30 6.27
C GLY A 124 -1.82 8.54 7.31
N VAL A 125 -1.38 7.32 6.99
CA VAL A 125 -0.54 6.49 7.86
C VAL A 125 0.92 6.76 7.54
N GLY A 126 1.65 7.36 8.47
CA GLY A 126 3.10 7.57 8.40
C GLY A 126 3.53 9.03 8.54
N ASP A 127 4.42 9.28 9.49
CA ASP A 127 4.90 10.62 9.87
C ASP A 127 6.33 10.89 9.40
N THR A 128 7.09 9.82 9.17
CA THR A 128 8.43 9.88 8.63
C THR A 128 8.73 8.62 7.83
N ILE A 129 9.55 8.73 6.79
CA ILE A 129 9.87 7.61 5.90
C ILE A 129 11.37 7.35 5.81
N ARG A 130 11.73 6.11 5.48
CA ARG A 130 13.06 5.76 4.99
C ARG A 130 12.96 4.74 3.86
N VAL A 131 13.55 5.08 2.71
CA VAL A 131 13.78 4.14 1.61
C VAL A 131 15.08 3.37 1.90
N SER A 132 15.05 2.04 1.84
CA SER A 132 16.20 1.18 2.20
C SER A 132 16.77 0.48 0.97
N LEU A 133 17.73 1.11 0.28
CA LEU A 133 18.28 0.60 -0.97
C LEU A 133 19.68 -0.02 -0.77
N THR A 134 19.95 -1.07 -1.53
CA THR A 134 21.31 -1.63 -1.65
C THR A 134 22.09 -0.75 -2.63
N LEU A 135 22.95 0.11 -2.07
CA LEU A 135 23.75 1.10 -2.80
C LEU A 135 25.16 1.19 -2.21
N PRO A 136 26.17 1.60 -2.99
CA PRO A 136 27.45 2.04 -2.45
C PRO A 136 27.27 3.13 -1.39
N PHE A 137 28.12 3.17 -0.36
CA PHE A 137 28.01 4.17 0.70
C PHE A 137 28.05 5.62 0.19
N ALA A 138 28.87 5.88 -0.83
CA ALA A 138 28.97 7.19 -1.48
C ALA A 138 27.68 7.61 -2.21
N GLU A 139 26.76 6.68 -2.46
CA GLU A 139 25.50 6.89 -3.15
C GLU A 139 24.28 6.83 -2.22
N LYS A 140 24.47 6.71 -0.90
CA LYS A 140 23.35 6.61 0.06
C LYS A 140 22.40 7.81 0.03
N TRP A 141 22.85 8.96 -0.44
CA TRP A 141 22.00 10.13 -0.68
C TRP A 141 20.87 9.85 -1.69
N ARG A 142 21.01 8.85 -2.58
CA ARG A 142 19.95 8.45 -3.53
C ARG A 142 18.74 7.81 -2.84
N GLU A 143 18.88 7.29 -1.61
CA GLU A 143 17.72 6.87 -0.79
C GLU A 143 16.83 8.08 -0.46
N VAL A 144 17.45 9.24 -0.21
CA VAL A 144 16.74 10.50 0.09
C VAL A 144 16.04 11.02 -1.16
N GLU A 145 16.70 10.99 -2.32
CA GLU A 145 16.07 11.37 -3.59
C GLU A 145 14.88 10.47 -3.93
N ALA A 146 15.04 9.15 -3.78
CA ALA A 146 13.95 8.21 -3.99
C ALA A 146 12.78 8.49 -3.03
N GLY A 147 13.05 8.77 -1.76
CA GLY A 147 12.02 9.12 -0.78
C GLY A 147 11.25 10.37 -1.18
N LYS A 148 11.96 11.44 -1.56
CA LYS A 148 11.33 12.69 -2.04
C LYS A 148 10.50 12.45 -3.30
N SER A 149 11.04 11.75 -4.28
CA SER A 149 10.31 11.44 -5.52
C SER A 149 9.07 10.57 -5.27
N ILE A 150 9.08 9.68 -4.28
CA ILE A 150 7.89 8.91 -3.89
C ILE A 150 6.83 9.83 -3.29
N LEU A 151 7.21 10.72 -2.37
CA LEU A 151 6.30 11.69 -1.77
C LEU A 151 5.70 12.66 -2.80
N ASP A 152 6.54 13.24 -3.67
CA ASP A 152 6.10 14.17 -4.73
C ASP A 152 5.12 13.51 -5.73
N ASP A 153 5.26 12.20 -5.96
CA ASP A 153 4.35 11.44 -6.80
C ASP A 153 3.03 11.15 -6.08
N ILE A 154 3.07 10.75 -4.81
CA ILE A 154 1.86 10.51 -3.99
C ILE A 154 1.03 11.80 -3.84
N GLU A 155 1.68 12.92 -3.49
CA GLU A 155 1.03 14.22 -3.37
C GLU A 155 0.34 14.64 -4.67
N ALA A 156 0.96 14.33 -5.81
CA ALA A 156 0.43 14.67 -7.12
C ALA A 156 -0.54 13.63 -7.70
N GLY A 157 -0.91 12.60 -6.94
CA GLY A 157 -1.82 11.54 -7.38
C GLY A 157 -1.23 10.59 -8.44
N ARG A 158 0.10 10.51 -8.55
CA ARG A 158 0.82 9.64 -9.49
C ARG A 158 1.20 8.33 -8.82
N PHE A 159 0.35 7.33 -8.96
CA PHE A 159 0.55 6.02 -8.36
C PHE A 159 1.03 4.99 -9.38
N ARG A 160 1.84 4.04 -8.92
CA ARG A 160 2.20 2.83 -9.70
C ARG A 160 1.40 1.61 -9.27
N SER A 161 0.98 1.58 -8.02
CA SER A 161 0.01 0.65 -7.47
C SER A 161 -1.35 1.34 -7.37
N VAL A 162 -2.41 0.57 -7.10
CA VAL A 162 -3.75 1.09 -6.89
C VAL A 162 -3.92 1.47 -5.41
N PRO A 163 -3.75 2.74 -4.97
CA PRO A 163 -3.93 3.09 -3.57
C PRO A 163 -5.40 3.05 -3.16
N GLU A 164 -5.64 2.58 -1.95
CA GLU A 164 -6.86 2.88 -1.19
C GLU A 164 -6.74 4.29 -0.58
N PHE A 165 -7.75 5.16 -0.73
CA PHE A 165 -7.73 6.53 -0.23
C PHE A 165 -8.62 6.70 1.01
N LEU A 166 -8.19 7.56 1.97
CA LEU A 166 -8.97 7.90 3.18
C LEU A 166 -10.33 8.54 2.91
N ASP A 167 -10.38 9.45 1.93
CA ASP A 167 -11.59 10.26 1.66
C ASP A 167 -12.60 9.50 0.77
N GLY A 168 -12.27 8.26 0.38
CA GLY A 168 -13.02 7.45 -0.56
C GLY A 168 -13.20 8.14 -1.93
N GLY A 169 -14.20 7.66 -2.67
CA GLY A 169 -14.56 8.20 -3.98
C GLY A 169 -13.95 7.42 -5.14
N LEU A 170 -14.40 7.78 -6.35
CA LEU A 170 -14.07 7.01 -7.54
C LEU A 170 -12.63 7.27 -7.96
N ASN A 171 -11.82 6.22 -7.97
CA ASN A 171 -10.46 6.25 -8.48
C ASN A 171 -10.39 5.55 -9.85
N ILE A 172 -9.79 6.21 -10.85
CA ILE A 172 -9.62 5.62 -12.18
C ILE A 172 -8.13 5.65 -12.52
N ILE A 173 -7.55 4.47 -12.66
CA ILE A 173 -6.14 4.30 -12.97
C ILE A 173 -6.03 3.76 -14.39
N SER A 174 -5.08 4.29 -15.17
CA SER A 174 -4.80 3.75 -16.50
C SER A 174 -3.32 3.71 -16.78
N CYS A 175 -2.87 2.70 -17.53
CA CYS A 175 -1.48 2.62 -17.94
C CYS A 175 -1.17 3.69 -18.99
N PRO A 176 0.10 4.17 -19.10
CA PRO A 176 0.50 5.00 -20.23
C PRO A 176 0.38 4.21 -21.54
N SER A 177 0.09 4.90 -22.64
CA SER A 177 0.24 4.34 -23.97
C SER A 177 1.72 4.01 -24.21
N CYS A 178 2.04 2.79 -24.65
CA CYS A 178 3.41 2.37 -24.94
C CYS A 178 3.46 1.48 -26.19
N SER A 179 4.66 1.13 -26.66
CA SER A 179 4.84 0.28 -27.85
C SER A 179 4.31 -1.14 -27.71
N ARG A 180 3.85 -1.54 -26.52
CA ARG A 180 3.23 -2.84 -26.25
C ARG A 180 1.71 -2.78 -26.28
N VAL A 181 1.14 -1.58 -26.35
CA VAL A 181 -0.30 -1.41 -26.58
C VAL A 181 -0.56 -1.82 -28.02
N GLU A 182 -1.31 -2.90 -28.18
CA GLU A 182 -1.57 -3.50 -29.49
C GLU A 182 -2.68 -2.79 -30.26
N ASN A 183 -3.41 -1.88 -29.58
CA ASN A 183 -4.51 -1.11 -30.15
C ASN A 183 -4.70 0.23 -29.40
N GLU A 184 -4.71 1.35 -30.15
CA GLU A 184 -4.95 2.69 -29.58
C GLU A 184 -6.38 2.91 -29.06
N ALA A 185 -7.33 2.03 -29.41
CA ALA A 185 -8.70 2.03 -28.87
C ALA A 185 -8.75 1.93 -27.33
N PHE A 186 -7.68 1.44 -26.71
CA PHE A 186 -7.50 1.51 -25.26
C PHE A 186 -7.57 2.96 -24.70
N ILE A 187 -7.02 3.93 -25.42
CA ILE A 187 -6.99 5.33 -24.98
C ILE A 187 -8.40 5.91 -24.97
N GLU A 188 -9.17 5.65 -26.04
CA GLU A 188 -10.58 6.02 -26.14
C GLU A 188 -11.39 5.34 -25.04
N LEU A 189 -11.18 4.04 -24.83
CA LEU A 189 -11.82 3.30 -23.74
C LEU A 189 -11.55 3.92 -22.36
N ALA A 190 -10.31 4.30 -22.06
CA ALA A 190 -9.99 4.94 -20.78
C ALA A 190 -10.70 6.29 -20.60
N GLN A 191 -10.89 7.05 -21.69
CA GLN A 191 -11.65 8.30 -21.68
C GLN A 191 -13.14 8.04 -21.48
N ASP A 192 -13.70 7.05 -22.19
CA ASP A 192 -15.10 6.67 -22.10
C ASP A 192 -15.45 6.14 -20.70
N VAL A 193 -14.56 5.34 -20.10
CA VAL A 193 -14.69 4.90 -18.70
C VAL A 193 -14.78 6.11 -17.80
N LYS A 194 -13.84 7.06 -17.90
CA LYS A 194 -13.83 8.27 -17.07
C LYS A 194 -15.09 9.11 -17.22
N GLU A 195 -15.59 9.29 -18.45
CA GLU A 195 -16.82 10.04 -18.69
C GLU A 195 -18.03 9.31 -18.12
N MET A 196 -18.17 8.02 -18.44
CA MET A 196 -19.29 7.17 -18.02
C MET A 196 -19.41 7.11 -16.51
N THR A 197 -18.29 7.02 -15.77
CA THR A 197 -18.29 6.81 -14.33
C THR A 197 -18.47 8.11 -13.52
N THR A 198 -18.68 9.26 -14.16
CA THR A 198 -18.87 10.56 -13.47
C THR A 198 -19.99 10.52 -12.43
N TYR A 199 -21.06 9.76 -12.67
CA TYR A 199 -22.17 9.60 -11.72
C TYR A 199 -21.77 8.85 -10.45
N ALA A 200 -20.71 8.05 -10.51
CA ALA A 200 -20.23 7.22 -9.42
C ALA A 200 -19.11 7.87 -8.60
N LYS A 201 -18.80 9.15 -8.85
CA LYS A 201 -17.66 9.88 -8.25
C LYS A 201 -17.57 9.80 -6.71
N GLU A 202 -18.70 9.65 -6.03
CA GLU A 202 -18.79 9.65 -4.55
C GLU A 202 -18.68 8.23 -3.96
N HIS A 203 -18.62 7.20 -4.80
CA HIS A 203 -18.47 5.82 -4.36
C HIS A 203 -17.00 5.44 -4.31
N ASP A 204 -16.58 4.89 -3.17
CA ASP A 204 -15.23 4.36 -2.95
C ASP A 204 -15.02 3.07 -3.76
N ILE A 205 -14.64 3.26 -5.03
CA ILE A 205 -14.48 2.22 -6.04
C ILE A 205 -13.27 2.60 -6.89
N THR A 206 -12.39 1.64 -7.12
CA THR A 206 -11.29 1.78 -8.06
C THR A 206 -11.54 1.01 -9.35
N ILE A 207 -11.34 1.69 -10.48
CA ILE A 207 -11.39 1.11 -11.82
C ILE A 207 -9.99 1.22 -12.47
N ALA A 208 -9.40 0.07 -12.81
CA ALA A 208 -8.13 0.00 -13.52
C ALA A 208 -8.34 -0.27 -15.02
N VAL A 209 -7.71 0.50 -15.91
CA VAL A 209 -7.77 0.31 -17.37
C VAL A 209 -6.36 0.16 -17.93
N MET A 210 -6.03 -1.02 -18.45
CA MET A 210 -4.69 -1.40 -18.88
C MET A 210 -4.64 -1.73 -20.37
N GLY A 211 -3.64 -1.21 -21.07
CA GLY A 211 -3.55 -1.30 -22.53
C GLY A 211 -2.88 -2.57 -23.08
N CYS A 212 -2.35 -3.47 -22.23
CA CYS A 212 -1.73 -4.71 -22.68
C CYS A 212 -1.70 -5.81 -21.61
N ARG A 213 -1.42 -7.05 -22.03
CA ARG A 213 -1.35 -8.24 -21.16
C ARG A 213 -0.17 -8.27 -20.17
N VAL A 214 0.86 -7.43 -20.35
CA VAL A 214 2.12 -7.57 -19.58
C VAL A 214 1.90 -7.24 -18.11
N ASN A 215 1.42 -6.02 -17.84
CA ASN A 215 1.04 -5.60 -16.50
C ASN A 215 -0.47 -5.69 -16.27
N GLY A 216 -1.25 -5.79 -17.36
CA GLY A 216 -2.71 -5.71 -17.32
C GLY A 216 -3.36 -6.57 -16.25
N PRO A 217 -3.18 -7.91 -16.27
CA PRO A 217 -3.80 -8.80 -15.30
C PRO A 217 -3.49 -8.42 -13.85
N GLY A 218 -2.20 -8.29 -13.50
CA GLY A 218 -1.80 -8.00 -12.12
C GLY A 218 -2.25 -6.62 -11.64
N GLU A 219 -2.11 -5.57 -12.46
CA GLU A 219 -2.56 -4.22 -12.07
C GLU A 219 -4.11 -4.12 -12.01
N THR A 220 -4.84 -4.98 -12.71
CA THR A 220 -6.31 -5.06 -12.61
C THR A 220 -6.81 -5.89 -11.43
N ASP A 221 -5.99 -6.81 -10.90
CA ASP A 221 -6.35 -7.64 -9.74
C ASP A 221 -6.49 -6.82 -8.46
N ASP A 222 -5.71 -5.73 -8.37
CA ASP A 222 -5.68 -4.80 -7.25
C ASP A 222 -6.85 -3.77 -7.26
N ALA A 223 -7.74 -3.81 -8.26
CA ALA A 223 -8.86 -2.86 -8.40
C ALA A 223 -10.23 -3.54 -8.17
N ASP A 224 -11.23 -2.78 -7.70
CA ASP A 224 -12.61 -3.30 -7.59
C ASP A 224 -13.13 -3.76 -8.97
N LEU A 225 -12.80 -3.01 -10.03
CA LEU A 225 -13.08 -3.36 -11.42
C LEU A 225 -11.85 -3.15 -12.29
N GLY A 226 -11.57 -4.13 -13.15
CA GLY A 226 -10.38 -4.15 -13.98
C GLY A 226 -10.69 -4.36 -15.45
N LEU A 227 -10.08 -3.58 -16.32
CA LEU A 227 -10.11 -3.75 -17.77
C LEU A 227 -8.68 -3.92 -18.26
N TRP A 228 -8.36 -5.01 -18.96
CA TRP A 228 -7.10 -5.10 -19.69
C TRP A 228 -7.28 -5.51 -21.14
N CYS A 229 -6.59 -4.80 -22.01
CA CYS A 229 -6.82 -4.80 -23.44
C CYS A 229 -5.99 -5.86 -24.16
N ALA A 230 -6.67 -6.63 -25.01
CA ALA A 230 -6.09 -7.40 -26.09
C ALA A 230 -6.31 -6.65 -27.43
N PRO A 231 -5.77 -7.12 -28.56
CA PRO A 231 -5.88 -6.42 -29.83
C PRO A 231 -7.33 -6.13 -30.27
N THR A 232 -8.24 -7.09 -30.05
CA THR A 232 -9.63 -7.03 -30.56
C THR A 232 -10.70 -7.10 -29.47
N PHE A 233 -10.31 -7.29 -28.21
CA PHE A 233 -11.23 -7.42 -27.09
C PHE A 233 -10.62 -6.90 -25.79
N VAL A 234 -11.45 -6.71 -24.79
CA VAL A 234 -11.09 -6.22 -23.47
C VAL A 234 -11.54 -7.26 -22.45
N ASN A 235 -10.65 -7.66 -21.57
CA ASN A 235 -10.95 -8.54 -20.46
C ASN A 235 -11.47 -7.69 -19.31
N LEU A 236 -12.63 -8.04 -18.79
CA LEU A 236 -13.25 -7.40 -17.64
C LEU A 236 -13.06 -8.30 -16.41
N LYS A 237 -12.66 -7.70 -15.30
CA LYS A 237 -12.38 -8.36 -14.03
C LYS A 237 -13.05 -7.63 -12.87
N ARG A 238 -13.28 -8.37 -11.78
CA ARG A 238 -13.70 -7.85 -10.47
C ARG A 238 -12.74 -8.41 -9.42
N GLY A 239 -11.83 -7.56 -8.93
CA GLY A 239 -10.62 -8.05 -8.24
C GLY A 239 -9.90 -9.10 -9.09
N GLU A 240 -9.57 -10.23 -8.47
CA GLU A 240 -8.90 -11.35 -9.16
C GLU A 240 -9.81 -12.14 -10.13
N GLU A 241 -11.15 -12.02 -10.02
CA GLU A 241 -12.11 -12.79 -10.80
C GLU A 241 -12.25 -12.27 -12.24
N GLU A 242 -12.09 -13.15 -13.23
CA GLU A 242 -12.36 -12.83 -14.63
C GLU A 242 -13.86 -12.93 -14.95
N LEU A 243 -14.49 -11.80 -15.28
CA LEU A 243 -15.91 -11.72 -15.65
C LEU A 243 -16.15 -11.98 -17.15
N GLY A 244 -15.08 -12.01 -17.95
CA GLY A 244 -15.10 -12.39 -19.35
C GLY A 244 -14.36 -11.43 -20.27
N ALA A 245 -14.34 -11.77 -21.55
CA ALA A 245 -13.73 -11.00 -22.62
C ALA A 245 -14.82 -10.44 -23.55
N TYR A 246 -14.79 -9.13 -23.78
CA TYR A 246 -15.82 -8.42 -24.52
C TYR A 246 -15.22 -7.55 -25.62
N PRO A 247 -15.90 -7.37 -26.77
CA PRO A 247 -15.56 -6.34 -27.74
C PRO A 247 -15.50 -4.94 -27.10
N TYR A 248 -14.70 -4.03 -27.68
CA TYR A 248 -14.53 -2.66 -27.16
C TYR A 248 -15.84 -1.86 -27.12
N ASP A 249 -16.74 -2.10 -28.08
CA ASP A 249 -18.06 -1.45 -28.17
C ASP A 249 -19.09 -2.02 -27.18
N GLU A 250 -18.85 -3.20 -26.62
CA GLU A 250 -19.75 -3.83 -25.64
C GLU A 250 -19.25 -3.67 -24.19
N VAL A 251 -17.93 -3.59 -23.98
CA VAL A 251 -17.33 -3.67 -22.63
C VAL A 251 -17.77 -2.53 -21.71
N LEU A 252 -18.00 -1.32 -22.24
CA LEU A 252 -18.42 -0.18 -21.42
C LEU A 252 -19.81 -0.39 -20.80
N GLY A 253 -20.72 -1.01 -21.55
CA GLY A 253 -22.04 -1.38 -21.05
C GLY A 253 -21.97 -2.45 -19.97
N ARG A 254 -21.07 -3.44 -20.14
CA ARG A 254 -20.81 -4.49 -19.13
C ARG A 254 -20.21 -3.89 -17.87
N LEU A 255 -19.20 -3.03 -18.01
CA LEU A 255 -18.58 -2.32 -16.90
C LEU A 255 -19.61 -1.53 -16.08
N LYS A 256 -20.54 -0.83 -16.74
CA LYS A 256 -21.59 -0.08 -16.05
C LYS A 256 -22.47 -0.99 -15.18
N VAL A 257 -22.85 -2.16 -15.70
CA VAL A 257 -23.66 -3.14 -14.94
C VAL A 257 -22.92 -3.64 -13.70
N GLU A 258 -21.64 -3.95 -13.85
CA GLU A 258 -20.82 -4.41 -12.71
C GLU A 258 -20.58 -3.28 -11.70
N LEU A 259 -20.38 -2.05 -12.16
CA LEU A 259 -20.25 -0.87 -11.31
C LEU A 259 -21.53 -0.59 -10.51
N ASP A 260 -22.70 -0.63 -11.17
CA ASP A 260 -23.98 -0.45 -10.48
C ASP A 260 -24.23 -1.56 -9.44
N THR A 261 -23.84 -2.80 -9.76
CA THR A 261 -23.90 -3.94 -8.83
C THR A 261 -23.01 -3.71 -7.61
N LEU A 262 -21.75 -3.32 -7.82
CA LEU A 262 -20.80 -2.99 -6.75
C LEU A 262 -21.29 -1.85 -5.86
N ILE A 263 -21.84 -0.79 -6.44
CA ILE A 263 -22.42 0.33 -5.71
C ILE A 263 -23.58 -0.15 -4.82
N ALA A 264 -24.47 -0.97 -5.37
CA ALA A 264 -25.62 -1.49 -4.62
C ALA A 264 -25.21 -2.42 -3.47
N GLU A 265 -24.20 -3.26 -3.67
CA GLU A 265 -23.64 -4.13 -2.64
C GLU A 265 -22.98 -3.32 -1.51
N LYS A 266 -22.17 -2.31 -1.85
CA LYS A 266 -21.52 -1.44 -0.85
C LYS A 266 -22.51 -0.54 -0.10
N ALA A 267 -23.66 -0.20 -0.69
CA ALA A 267 -24.71 0.56 -0.01
C ALA A 267 -25.59 -0.29 0.94
N GLY A 268 -25.55 -1.62 0.81
CA GLY A 268 -26.32 -2.55 1.62
C GLY A 268 -25.55 -3.23 2.76
N ALA A 269 -24.21 -3.07 2.78
CA ALA A 269 -23.30 -3.55 3.82
C ALA A 269 -23.15 -2.52 4.94
#